data_AF-A0A5N5WYU0-F1
#
_entry.id   AF-A0A5N5WYU0-F1
#
_cell.length_a   1.000
_cell.length_b   1.000
_cell.length_c   1.000
_cell.angle_alpha   90.00
_cell.angle_beta   90.00
_cell.angle_gamma   90.00
#
_symmetry.space_group_name_H-M   'P 1'
#
loop_
_entity.id
_entity.type
_entity.pdbx_description
1 polymer ?
#
loop_
_entity_poly.entity_id
_entity_poly.type
_entity_poly.pdbx_seq_one_letter_code
_entity_poly.pdbx_strand_id
1 'polypeptide(L)'
;MYSILDDEWDITDVTKVSIRKINFRDDPPQWTMASLLRRAWTFQPPSPDNTDVQTFMQEDSGRTPEERAQVPQNPDTTTLHTPWRDEIYYLWNHLFFDVGSFIANMYPVGYFKPPNHDAFGLEFPQVQGIEDSENVRVLTKAWETVVMVIPAYLAPSVSVRVEIFSPEEKNGVKLRGRFTHGKPGEIWYMQKGLETRFYIEGDWDRASDGVAAVVVYGKMDEAAHESENGENEEVELTLDAN
;
A
#
# COMPACT_ATOMS: atom_id res chain seq x y z
N MET A 1 19.75 1.54 6.30
CA MET A 1 19.37 1.31 7.71
C MET A 1 17.89 1.65 7.78
N TYR A 2 17.01 0.67 8.00
CA TYR A 2 15.57 0.91 8.03
C TYR A 2 15.25 1.67 9.32
N SER A 3 14.82 2.94 9.22
CA SER A 3 14.29 3.65 10.38
C SER A 3 12.82 3.27 10.56
N ILE A 4 12.50 2.70 11.72
CA ILE A 4 11.12 2.37 12.10
C ILE A 4 10.39 3.60 12.66
N LEU A 5 11.07 4.73 12.87
CA LEU A 5 10.52 5.81 13.69
C LEU A 5 10.92 7.18 13.12
N ASP A 6 9.91 7.93 12.69
CA ASP A 6 9.85 9.36 12.97
C ASP A 6 8.39 9.86 12.91
N ASP A 7 8.06 10.59 13.98
CA ASP A 7 6.85 11.33 14.33
C ASP A 7 5.58 10.54 14.71
N GLU A 8 5.28 10.61 16.02
CA GLU A 8 4.08 10.21 16.76
C GLU A 8 3.81 8.69 16.96
N TRP A 9 4.60 7.97 17.77
CA TRP A 9 4.17 6.67 18.37
C TRP A 9 4.54 6.53 19.84
N ASP A 10 3.56 6.06 20.64
CA ASP A 10 3.71 5.64 22.04
C ASP A 10 4.43 4.27 22.11
N ILE A 11 5.21 4.09 23.17
CA ILE A 11 6.26 3.07 23.32
C ILE A 11 5.72 1.62 23.42
N THR A 12 4.40 1.43 23.41
CA THR A 12 3.72 0.15 23.66
C THR A 12 3.72 -0.84 22.48
N ASP A 13 4.13 -0.43 21.26
CA ASP A 13 4.07 -1.27 20.05
C ASP A 13 5.28 -2.22 19.83
N VAL A 14 6.15 -2.37 20.84
CA VAL A 14 7.31 -3.28 20.74
C VAL A 14 6.91 -4.76 20.95
N THR A 15 5.73 -5.05 21.52
CA THR A 15 5.34 -6.43 21.91
C THR A 15 4.23 -7.08 21.08
N LYS A 16 3.42 -6.32 20.34
CA LYS A 16 2.41 -6.84 19.40
C LYS A 16 2.51 -6.12 18.06
N VAL A 17 2.93 -6.84 17.02
CA VAL A 17 3.14 -6.31 15.66
C VAL A 17 1.80 -6.16 14.92
N SER A 18 0.89 -5.35 15.42
CA SER A 18 -0.38 -5.14 14.73
C SER A 18 -0.28 -4.17 13.58
N ILE A 19 0.61 -3.17 13.70
CA ILE A 19 0.79 -2.15 12.68
C ILE A 19 2.28 -1.79 12.63
N ARG A 20 2.83 -1.62 11.42
CA ARG A 20 4.18 -1.03 11.23
C ARG A 20 4.19 -0.08 10.07
N LYS A 21 4.78 1.10 10.28
CA LYS A 21 5.20 1.98 9.19
C LYS A 21 6.60 1.58 8.78
N ILE A 22 6.79 1.32 7.49
CA ILE A 22 8.07 0.97 6.91
C ILE A 22 8.38 2.08 5.92
N ASN A 23 9.44 2.85 6.19
CA ASN A 23 9.81 3.99 5.40
C ASN A 23 11.18 3.75 4.74
N PHE A 24 11.18 3.77 3.40
CA PHE A 24 12.37 3.58 2.59
C PHE A 24 13.05 4.90 2.20
N ARG A 25 12.83 5.98 2.95
CA ARG A 25 13.48 7.28 2.68
C ARG A 25 15.00 7.16 2.54
N ASP A 26 15.62 6.30 3.36
CA ASP A 26 17.06 6.08 3.37
C ASP A 26 17.52 4.93 2.44
N ASP A 27 16.61 4.43 1.59
CA ASP A 27 16.85 3.43 0.55
C ASP A 27 16.57 4.07 -0.83
N PRO A 28 17.59 4.70 -1.47
CA PRO A 28 17.40 5.48 -2.69
C PRO A 28 16.75 4.70 -3.84
N PRO A 29 17.08 3.42 -4.09
CA PRO A 29 16.36 2.60 -5.07
C PRO A 29 14.84 2.53 -4.84
N GLN A 30 14.40 2.19 -3.63
CA GLN A 30 12.98 2.03 -3.33
C GLN A 30 12.24 3.36 -3.36
N TRP A 31 12.87 4.43 -2.86
CA TRP A 31 12.34 5.77 -2.97
C TRP A 31 12.14 6.22 -4.42
N THR A 32 13.13 5.93 -5.27
CA THR A 32 13.11 6.26 -6.70
C THR A 32 12.01 5.48 -7.40
N MET A 33 11.91 4.17 -7.16
CA MET A 33 10.87 3.30 -7.70
C MET A 33 9.47 3.81 -7.31
N ALA A 34 9.21 4.03 -6.02
CA ALA A 34 7.92 4.54 -5.54
C ALA A 34 7.56 5.90 -6.15
N SER A 35 8.55 6.79 -6.29
CA SER A 35 8.35 8.10 -6.91
C SER A 35 8.03 8.01 -8.41
N LEU A 36 8.71 7.11 -9.14
CA LEU A 36 8.47 6.86 -10.56
C LEU A 36 7.09 6.25 -10.79
N LEU A 37 6.69 5.25 -10.00
CA LEU A 37 5.37 4.62 -10.10
C LEU A 37 4.23 5.60 -9.83
N ARG A 38 4.38 6.48 -8.82
CA ARG A 38 3.39 7.54 -8.57
C ARG A 38 3.25 8.52 -9.74
N ARG A 39 4.35 8.89 -10.38
CA ARG A 39 4.32 9.75 -11.58
C ARG A 39 3.76 9.03 -12.81
N ALA A 40 4.06 7.74 -12.97
CA ALA A 40 3.49 6.93 -14.04
C ALA A 40 1.96 6.89 -13.94
N TRP A 41 1.40 6.89 -12.72
CA TRP A 41 -0.05 6.87 -12.53
C TRP A 41 -0.74 8.10 -13.11
N THR A 42 -0.11 9.27 -13.01
CA THR A 42 -0.65 10.53 -13.55
C THR A 42 -0.31 10.77 -15.01
N PHE A 43 0.53 9.94 -15.62
CA PHE A 43 0.93 10.08 -17.02
C PHE A 43 -0.18 9.65 -17.97
N GLN A 44 -0.39 10.42 -19.05
CA GLN A 44 -1.26 10.01 -20.15
C GLN A 44 -0.53 9.00 -21.04
N PRO A 45 -0.93 7.71 -21.09
CA PRO A 45 -0.27 6.74 -21.92
C PRO A 45 -0.41 7.07 -23.42
N PRO A 46 0.56 6.68 -24.27
CA PRO A 46 0.52 6.94 -25.71
C PRO A 46 -0.70 6.34 -26.42
N SER A 47 -1.22 5.23 -25.90
CA SER A 47 -2.44 4.57 -26.37
C SER A 47 -3.23 3.96 -25.20
N PRO A 48 -4.54 3.75 -25.33
CA PRO A 48 -5.37 3.20 -24.25
C PRO A 48 -5.01 1.78 -23.81
N ASP A 49 -4.40 1.01 -24.72
CA ASP A 49 -3.95 -0.38 -24.54
C ASP A 49 -2.48 -0.50 -24.13
N ASN A 50 -1.78 0.61 -23.93
CA ASN A 50 -0.37 0.61 -23.59
C ASN A 50 -0.12 0.04 -22.18
N THR A 51 0.84 -0.88 -22.06
CA THR A 51 1.30 -1.49 -20.81
C THR A 51 2.79 -1.29 -20.56
N ASP A 52 3.47 -0.43 -21.33
CA ASP A 52 4.93 -0.24 -21.26
C ASP A 52 5.32 0.84 -20.24
N VAL A 53 4.94 0.58 -18.97
CA VAL A 53 5.22 1.48 -17.85
C VAL A 53 6.73 1.59 -17.60
N GLN A 54 7.48 0.51 -17.82
CA GLN A 54 8.92 0.48 -17.57
C GLN A 54 9.68 1.42 -18.51
N THR A 55 9.34 1.48 -19.80
CA THR A 55 9.95 2.45 -20.72
C THR A 55 9.70 3.88 -20.27
N PHE A 56 8.46 4.22 -19.87
CA PHE A 56 8.17 5.54 -19.30
C PHE A 56 9.03 5.83 -18.07
N MET A 57 9.17 4.88 -17.15
CA MET A 57 9.97 5.05 -15.94
C MET A 57 11.45 5.27 -16.26
N GLN A 58 12.00 4.57 -17.24
CA GLN A 58 13.38 4.75 -17.70
C GLN A 58 13.58 6.16 -18.26
N GLU A 59 12.68 6.63 -19.14
CA GLU A 59 12.74 7.98 -19.69
C GLU A 59 12.59 9.05 -18.61
N ASP A 60 11.61 8.88 -17.71
CA ASP A 60 11.29 9.85 -16.66
C ASP A 60 12.41 9.98 -15.60
N SER A 61 13.17 8.90 -15.38
CA SER A 61 14.34 8.91 -14.52
C SER A 61 15.41 9.91 -15.00
N GLY A 62 15.51 10.11 -16.32
CA GLY A 62 16.45 11.05 -16.94
C GLY A 62 15.95 12.50 -17.04
N ARG A 63 14.66 12.76 -16.80
CA ARG A 63 14.07 14.10 -16.98
C ARG A 63 14.47 15.09 -15.88
N THR A 64 14.66 16.35 -16.25
CA THR A 64 14.75 17.47 -15.28
C THR A 64 13.37 17.81 -14.70
N PRO A 65 13.29 18.57 -13.60
CA PRO A 65 12.00 19.06 -13.09
C PRO A 65 11.17 19.83 -14.13
N GLU A 66 11.83 20.63 -14.99
CA GLU A 66 11.19 21.41 -16.05
C GLU A 66 10.63 20.50 -17.14
N GLU A 67 11.39 19.49 -17.56
CA GLU A 67 10.93 18.51 -18.54
C GLU A 67 9.76 17.68 -18.00
N ARG A 68 9.81 17.29 -16.72
CA ARG A 68 8.70 16.59 -16.06
C ARG A 68 7.42 17.41 -16.03
N ALA A 69 7.52 18.74 -15.86
CA ALA A 69 6.35 19.62 -15.88
C ALA A 69 5.65 19.69 -17.25
N GLN A 70 6.35 19.32 -18.33
CA GLN A 70 5.79 19.26 -19.70
C GLN A 70 5.22 17.90 -20.06
N VAL A 71 5.39 16.88 -19.21
CA VAL A 71 4.89 15.53 -19.47
C VAL A 71 3.35 15.54 -19.43
N PRO A 72 2.67 15.04 -20.48
CA PRO A 72 1.21 15.00 -20.54
C PRO A 72 0.60 14.25 -19.35
N GLN A 73 -0.34 14.90 -18.67
CA GLN A 73 -1.06 14.30 -17.55
C GLN A 73 -2.36 13.67 -18.04
N ASN A 74 -2.71 12.51 -17.48
CA ASN A 74 -3.94 11.80 -17.79
C ASN A 74 -5.14 12.60 -17.26
N PRO A 75 -6.06 13.05 -18.13
CA PRO A 75 -7.24 13.78 -17.68
C PRO A 75 -8.26 12.89 -16.96
N ASP A 76 -8.19 11.57 -17.14
CA ASP A 76 -9.07 10.65 -16.41
C ASP A 76 -8.58 10.48 -14.96
N THR A 77 -9.32 11.06 -14.03
CA THR A 77 -9.06 10.96 -12.58
C THR A 77 -9.93 9.90 -11.90
N THR A 78 -10.65 9.09 -12.67
CA THR A 78 -11.71 8.21 -12.12
C THR A 78 -11.45 6.72 -12.34
N THR A 79 -10.87 6.35 -13.49
CA THR A 79 -10.89 4.94 -13.93
C THR A 79 -9.78 4.14 -13.28
N LEU A 80 -10.05 3.47 -12.16
CA LEU A 80 -9.01 2.79 -11.39
C LEU A 80 -8.20 1.75 -12.19
N HIS A 81 -8.86 1.02 -13.09
CA HIS A 81 -8.26 -0.07 -13.86
C HIS A 81 -8.23 0.26 -15.34
N THR A 82 -7.02 0.34 -15.88
CA THR A 82 -6.69 0.39 -17.30
C THR A 82 -5.45 -0.48 -17.50
N PRO A 83 -5.15 -0.94 -18.73
CA PRO A 83 -3.93 -1.71 -18.99
C PRO A 83 -2.65 -1.05 -18.42
N TRP A 84 -2.57 0.28 -18.54
CA TRP A 84 -1.49 1.09 -17.97
C TRP A 84 -1.45 1.08 -16.44
N ARG A 85 -2.59 1.32 -15.78
CA ARG A 85 -2.68 1.36 -14.31
C ARG A 85 -2.49 -0.02 -13.68
N ASP A 86 -2.99 -1.05 -14.34
CA ASP A 86 -2.83 -2.44 -13.90
C ASP A 86 -1.36 -2.86 -13.91
N GLU A 87 -0.60 -2.44 -14.94
CA GLU A 87 0.86 -2.64 -14.95
C GLU A 87 1.55 -1.86 -13.83
N ILE A 88 1.14 -0.61 -13.54
CA ILE A 88 1.68 0.14 -12.39
C ILE A 88 1.44 -0.62 -11.09
N TYR A 89 0.22 -1.12 -10.87
CA TYR A 89 -0.14 -1.90 -9.69
C TYR A 89 0.67 -3.18 -9.60
N TYR A 90 0.90 -3.84 -10.73
CA TYR A 90 1.75 -5.02 -10.81
C TYR A 90 3.20 -4.67 -10.44
N LEU A 91 3.76 -3.55 -10.90
CA LEU A 91 5.14 -3.17 -10.59
C LEU A 91 5.36 -2.79 -9.11
N TRP A 92 4.31 -2.38 -8.39
CA TRP A 92 4.39 -2.23 -6.93
C TRP A 92 4.73 -3.56 -6.22
N ASN A 93 4.53 -4.72 -6.86
CA ASN A 93 4.92 -6.03 -6.33
C ASN A 93 6.39 -6.12 -5.99
N HIS A 94 7.27 -5.44 -6.73
CA HIS A 94 8.70 -5.46 -6.43
C HIS A 94 8.98 -4.87 -5.04
N LEU A 95 8.42 -3.68 -4.76
CA LEU A 95 8.56 -3.05 -3.46
C LEU A 95 7.93 -3.91 -2.37
N PHE A 96 6.71 -4.41 -2.59
CA PHE A 96 6.07 -5.24 -1.58
C PHE A 96 6.80 -6.56 -1.33
N PHE A 97 7.44 -7.16 -2.34
CA PHE A 97 8.24 -8.37 -2.18
C PHE A 97 9.45 -8.11 -1.28
N ASP A 98 10.16 -7.00 -1.48
CA ASP A 98 11.30 -6.62 -0.65
C ASP A 98 10.88 -6.38 0.80
N VAL A 99 9.74 -5.70 0.99
CA VAL A 99 9.17 -5.44 2.32
C VAL A 99 8.70 -6.72 2.98
N GLY A 100 7.94 -7.55 2.25
CA GLY A 100 7.42 -8.82 2.73
C GLY A 100 8.57 -9.73 3.17
N SER A 101 9.64 -9.80 2.38
CA SER A 101 10.85 -10.56 2.71
C SER A 101 11.54 -10.03 3.97
N PHE A 102 11.64 -8.69 4.12
CA PHE A 102 12.17 -8.08 5.35
C PHE A 102 11.32 -8.44 6.57
N ILE A 103 9.99 -8.33 6.49
CA ILE A 103 9.09 -8.64 7.61
C ILE A 103 9.14 -10.13 7.94
N ALA A 104 9.14 -11.02 6.95
CA ALA A 104 9.23 -12.47 7.14
C ALA A 104 10.56 -12.91 7.78
N ASN A 105 11.66 -12.20 7.51
CA ASN A 105 12.93 -12.46 8.17
C ASN A 105 12.95 -11.99 9.64
N MET A 106 12.16 -10.98 9.98
CA MET A 106 12.14 -10.37 11.32
C MET A 106 11.08 -10.97 12.24
N TYR A 107 10.02 -11.56 11.67
CA TYR A 107 8.88 -12.09 12.39
C TYR A 107 8.44 -13.41 11.75
N PRO A 108 7.89 -14.37 12.53
CA PRO A 108 7.29 -15.58 11.98
C PRO A 108 5.91 -15.27 11.35
N VAL A 109 5.91 -14.40 10.34
CA VAL A 109 4.74 -14.07 9.53
C VAL A 109 4.76 -14.92 8.27
N GLY A 110 3.57 -15.31 7.79
CA GLY A 110 3.42 -16.19 6.62
C GLY A 110 3.94 -15.58 5.31
N TYR A 111 3.74 -16.32 4.22
CA TYR A 111 4.27 -15.95 2.91
C TYR A 111 3.52 -14.77 2.28
N PHE A 112 4.27 -13.88 1.64
CA PHE A 112 3.68 -12.74 0.95
C PHE A 112 3.01 -13.14 -0.37
N LYS A 113 1.75 -12.73 -0.59
CA LYS A 113 1.10 -12.77 -1.89
C LYS A 113 1.17 -11.38 -2.53
N PRO A 114 1.98 -11.19 -3.57
CA PRO A 114 2.07 -9.90 -4.25
C PRO A 114 0.70 -9.44 -4.72
N PRO A 115 0.34 -8.14 -4.56
CA PRO A 115 -0.86 -7.60 -5.17
C PRO A 115 -0.77 -7.74 -6.68
N ASN A 116 -1.54 -8.65 -7.27
CA ASN A 116 -1.64 -8.70 -8.73
C ASN A 116 -2.06 -7.32 -9.26
N HIS A 117 -3.27 -6.88 -8.87
CA HIS A 117 -3.83 -5.57 -9.23
C HIS A 117 -4.73 -5.01 -8.12
N ASP A 118 -4.51 -5.41 -6.86
CA ASP A 118 -5.36 -5.02 -5.73
C ASP A 118 -5.18 -3.52 -5.40
N ALA A 119 -6.18 -2.71 -5.77
CA ALA A 119 -6.22 -1.28 -5.52
C ALA A 119 -7.62 -0.80 -5.15
N PHE A 120 -7.72 0.35 -4.49
CA PHE A 120 -8.98 1.07 -4.28
C PHE A 120 -8.79 2.58 -4.35
N GLY A 121 -9.81 3.26 -4.87
CA GLY A 121 -9.89 4.72 -4.90
C GLY A 121 -10.43 5.27 -3.61
N LEU A 122 -9.94 6.47 -3.25
CA LEU A 122 -10.52 7.33 -2.23
C LEU A 122 -11.01 8.58 -2.94
N GLU A 123 -12.32 8.75 -3.02
CA GLU A 123 -12.95 9.86 -3.76
C GLU A 123 -12.80 11.20 -3.02
N PHE A 124 -12.85 12.30 -3.77
CA PHE A 124 -12.99 13.61 -3.15
C PHE A 124 -14.32 13.69 -2.36
N PRO A 125 -14.28 14.18 -1.11
CA PRO A 125 -15.49 14.42 -0.34
C PRO A 125 -16.48 15.34 -1.06
N GLN A 126 -17.72 14.88 -1.21
CA GLN A 126 -18.83 15.71 -1.68
C GLN A 126 -19.25 16.64 -0.53
N VAL A 127 -18.75 17.88 -0.51
CA VAL A 127 -19.07 18.85 0.54
C VAL A 127 -20.49 19.38 0.33
N GLN A 128 -21.47 18.78 1.01
CA GLN A 128 -22.83 19.33 1.10
C GLN A 128 -22.99 20.13 2.39
N GLY A 129 -22.83 21.46 2.32
CA GLY A 129 -23.17 22.38 3.42
C GLY A 129 -22.00 22.91 4.26
N ILE A 130 -22.34 23.56 5.39
CA ILE A 130 -21.45 24.36 6.26
C ILE A 130 -20.70 23.49 7.30
N GLU A 131 -20.81 22.16 7.25
CA GLU A 131 -20.07 21.32 8.21
C GLU A 131 -18.58 21.31 7.89
N ASP A 132 -17.77 21.37 8.96
CA ASP A 132 -16.31 21.41 8.96
C ASP A 132 -15.72 20.35 8.00
N SER A 133 -15.41 20.84 6.80
CA SER A 133 -14.91 20.07 5.66
C SER A 133 -13.50 19.48 5.85
N GLU A 134 -12.92 19.63 7.04
CA GLU A 134 -11.53 19.26 7.35
C GLU A 134 -11.36 17.79 7.75
N ASN A 135 -12.44 17.03 8.01
CA ASN A 135 -12.33 15.66 8.52
C ASN A 135 -13.34 14.68 7.91
N VAL A 136 -13.59 14.76 6.60
CA VAL A 136 -14.56 13.86 5.96
C VAL A 136 -13.96 12.47 5.77
N ARG A 137 -14.58 11.48 6.43
CA ARG A 137 -14.28 10.06 6.24
C ARG A 137 -14.82 9.62 4.88
N VAL A 138 -13.94 9.10 4.03
CA VAL A 138 -14.30 8.68 2.66
C VAL A 138 -14.39 7.16 2.50
N LEU A 139 -13.68 6.40 3.33
CA LEU A 139 -13.72 4.94 3.27
C LEU A 139 -13.48 4.32 4.64
N THR A 140 -14.15 3.20 4.91
CA THR A 140 -13.84 2.29 6.01
C THR A 140 -13.61 0.91 5.44
N LYS A 141 -12.53 0.23 5.84
CA LYS A 141 -12.17 -1.10 5.36
C LYS A 141 -11.72 -1.97 6.53
N ALA A 142 -12.38 -3.10 6.71
CA ALA A 142 -11.93 -4.15 7.62
C ALA A 142 -11.04 -5.14 6.86
N TRP A 143 -9.90 -5.51 7.43
CA TRP A 143 -8.95 -6.41 6.80
C TRP A 143 -9.15 -7.85 7.27
N GLU A 144 -9.51 -8.75 6.35
CA GLU A 144 -9.71 -10.17 6.65
C GLU A 144 -8.40 -10.97 6.62
N THR A 145 -7.33 -10.35 6.13
CA THR A 145 -5.97 -10.89 6.08
C THR A 145 -5.00 -9.82 6.56
N VAL A 146 -3.75 -10.22 6.79
CA VAL A 146 -2.66 -9.26 6.91
C VAL A 146 -2.47 -8.56 5.55
N VAL A 147 -2.23 -7.25 5.58
CA VAL A 147 -2.00 -6.46 4.37
C VAL A 147 -0.83 -5.50 4.52
N MET A 148 -0.26 -5.12 3.38
CA MET A 148 0.60 -3.96 3.24
C MET A 148 -0.07 -2.95 2.32
N VAL A 149 -0.14 -1.68 2.69
CA VAL A 149 -0.79 -0.64 1.89
C VAL A 149 0.17 0.51 1.60
N ILE A 150 0.03 1.09 0.41
CA ILE A 150 0.76 2.29 -0.01
C ILE A 150 -0.08 3.08 -1.03
N PRO A 151 -0.07 4.42 -0.99
CA PRO A 151 -0.69 5.21 -2.05
C PRO A 151 0.10 5.10 -3.35
N ALA A 152 -0.56 4.62 -4.41
CA ALA A 152 -0.08 4.70 -5.78
C ALA A 152 -0.35 6.07 -6.41
N TYR A 153 -1.34 6.81 -5.89
CA TYR A 153 -1.64 8.18 -6.32
C TYR A 153 -2.16 9.02 -5.15
N LEU A 154 -1.78 10.30 -5.16
CA LEU A 154 -2.34 11.36 -4.33
C LEU A 154 -2.56 12.57 -5.25
N ALA A 155 -3.77 13.14 -5.24
CA ALA A 155 -4.03 14.36 -5.96
C ALA A 155 -3.20 15.54 -5.41
N PRO A 156 -2.98 16.61 -6.18
CA PRO A 156 -2.28 17.80 -5.70
C PRO A 156 -2.87 18.32 -4.40
N SER A 157 -2.02 18.72 -3.46
CA SER A 157 -2.40 19.23 -2.13
C SER A 157 -3.21 18.27 -1.24
N VAL A 158 -3.43 17.02 -1.66
CA VAL A 158 -4.11 15.99 -0.85
C VAL A 158 -3.12 15.27 0.06
N SER A 159 -3.58 15.01 1.28
CA SER A 159 -3.02 14.02 2.19
C SER A 159 -4.12 13.06 2.64
N VAL A 160 -3.76 11.80 2.87
CA VAL A 160 -4.72 10.80 3.33
C VAL A 160 -4.43 10.53 4.81
N ARG A 161 -5.30 11.01 5.69
CA ARG A 161 -5.26 10.60 7.10
C ARG A 161 -5.88 9.22 7.23
N VAL A 162 -5.22 8.39 8.02
CA VAL A 162 -5.62 7.01 8.27
C VAL A 162 -5.72 6.80 9.77
N GLU A 163 -6.84 6.23 10.19
CA GLU A 163 -7.06 5.77 11.56
C GLU A 163 -7.31 4.27 11.57
N ILE A 164 -6.70 3.55 12.51
CA ILE A 164 -6.82 2.10 12.62
C ILE A 164 -7.38 1.75 13.98
N PHE A 165 -8.38 0.87 14.00
CA PHE A 165 -9.11 0.44 15.18
C PHE A 165 -8.95 -1.07 15.36
N SER A 166 -8.77 -1.49 16.62
CA SER A 166 -8.76 -2.90 17.00
C SER A 166 -10.13 -3.31 17.56
N PRO A 167 -10.67 -4.49 17.23
CA PRO A 167 -11.90 -5.00 17.83
C PRO A 167 -11.84 -5.11 19.36
N GLU A 168 -10.63 -5.29 19.91
CA GLU A 168 -10.39 -5.42 21.36
C GLU A 168 -10.51 -4.06 22.09
N GLU A 169 -10.33 -2.95 21.39
CA GLU A 169 -10.42 -1.60 21.95
C GLU A 169 -11.83 -1.05 21.76
N LYS A 170 -12.66 -1.18 22.79
CA LYS A 170 -14.10 -0.87 22.77
C LYS A 170 -14.49 0.51 22.20
N ASN A 171 -13.58 1.49 22.08
CA ASN A 171 -13.81 2.80 21.44
C ASN A 171 -12.50 3.55 21.05
N GLY A 172 -11.35 2.87 20.96
CA GLY A 172 -10.03 3.51 20.83
C GLY A 172 -9.46 3.48 19.41
N VAL A 173 -8.87 4.59 18.97
CA VAL A 173 -7.98 4.60 17.79
C VAL A 173 -6.66 3.97 18.23
N LYS A 174 -6.28 2.85 17.62
CA LYS A 174 -4.99 2.20 17.84
C LYS A 174 -3.87 2.95 17.14
N LEU A 175 -4.10 3.40 15.90
CA LEU A 175 -3.11 4.17 15.14
C LEU A 175 -3.72 5.33 14.38
N ARG A 176 -3.08 6.50 14.40
CA ARG A 176 -3.39 7.65 13.54
C ARG A 176 -2.13 8.07 12.78
N GLY A 177 -2.22 8.21 11.46
CA GLY A 177 -1.10 8.71 10.65
C GLY A 177 -1.58 9.28 9.33
N ARG A 178 -0.63 9.67 8.48
CA ARG A 178 -0.92 10.31 7.20
C ARG A 178 -0.01 9.80 6.10
N PHE A 179 -0.59 9.55 4.95
CA PHE A 179 0.15 9.48 3.70
C PHE A 179 0.21 10.85 3.05
N THR A 180 1.41 11.25 2.63
CA THR A 180 1.68 12.55 2.00
C THR A 180 2.56 12.40 0.77
N HIS A 181 2.61 13.46 -0.05
CA HIS A 181 3.54 13.56 -1.18
C HIS A 181 5.02 13.53 -0.76
N GLY A 182 5.33 13.97 0.46
CA GLY A 182 6.70 14.01 0.99
C GLY A 182 7.25 12.65 1.43
N LYS A 183 6.43 11.58 1.40
CA LYS A 183 6.82 10.23 1.83
C LYS A 183 6.35 9.14 0.83
N PRO A 184 6.85 9.16 -0.44
CA PRO A 184 6.47 8.18 -1.46
C PRO A 184 6.73 6.72 -1.10
N GLY A 185 7.79 6.42 -0.36
CA GLY A 185 8.14 5.07 0.06
C GLY A 185 7.59 4.64 1.42
N GLU A 186 6.57 5.31 1.97
CA GLU A 186 5.97 4.88 3.25
C GLU A 186 4.91 3.81 3.01
N ILE A 187 5.18 2.59 3.50
CA ILE A 187 4.29 1.43 3.43
C ILE A 187 3.78 1.12 4.83
N TRP A 188 2.50 0.81 4.95
CA TRP A 188 1.91 0.42 6.23
C TRP A 188 1.54 -1.06 6.20
N TYR A 189 2.17 -1.83 7.08
CA TYR A 189 1.80 -3.20 7.39
C TYR A 189 0.66 -3.19 8.43
N MET A 190 -0.41 -3.93 8.19
CA MET A 190 -1.59 -4.02 9.05
C MET A 190 -2.01 -5.48 9.22
N GLN A 191 -2.23 -5.89 10.48
CA GLN A 191 -2.75 -7.22 10.79
C GLN A 191 -4.22 -7.39 10.39
N LYS A 192 -4.59 -8.66 10.21
CA LYS A 192 -5.97 -9.12 10.11
C LYS A 192 -6.81 -8.65 11.30
N GLY A 193 -8.09 -8.40 11.05
CA GLY A 193 -9.09 -8.01 12.03
C GLY A 193 -9.10 -6.51 12.35
N LEU A 194 -8.17 -5.73 11.80
CA LEU A 194 -8.14 -4.28 11.99
C LEU A 194 -9.15 -3.59 11.06
N GLU A 195 -9.84 -2.59 11.61
CA GLU A 195 -10.65 -1.65 10.81
C GLU A 195 -9.81 -0.40 10.52
N THR A 196 -9.73 -0.01 9.26
CA THR A 196 -9.03 1.20 8.81
C THR A 196 -10.02 2.20 8.25
N ARG A 197 -9.95 3.44 8.74
CA ARG A 197 -10.74 4.58 8.27
C ARG A 197 -9.83 5.57 7.55
N PHE A 198 -10.23 5.95 6.35
CA PHE A 198 -9.51 6.88 5.49
C PHE A 198 -10.26 8.21 5.42
N TYR A 199 -9.50 9.30 5.52
CA TYR A 199 -9.99 10.66 5.47
C TYR A 199 -9.15 11.44 4.47
N ILE A 200 -9.79 12.30 3.70
CA ILE A 200 -9.11 13.21 2.78
C ILE A 200 -8.89 14.55 3.50
N GLU A 201 -7.62 14.93 3.63
CA GLU A 201 -7.18 16.18 4.23
C GLU A 201 -6.33 16.98 3.22
N GLY A 202 -6.07 18.25 3.53
CA GLY A 202 -5.23 19.14 2.73
C GLY A 202 -5.99 20.28 2.07
N ASP A 203 -5.26 21.12 1.33
CA ASP A 203 -5.78 22.32 0.67
C ASP A 203 -6.12 22.03 -0.80
N TRP A 204 -7.09 21.14 -1.00
CA TRP A 204 -7.58 20.73 -2.32
C TRP A 204 -8.84 21.53 -2.69
N ASP A 205 -9.06 21.72 -4.00
CA ASP A 205 -10.22 22.46 -4.50
C ASP A 205 -11.52 21.69 -4.20
N ARG A 206 -12.44 22.30 -3.45
CA ARG A 206 -13.71 21.68 -3.06
C ARG A 206 -14.66 21.39 -4.23
N ALA A 207 -14.37 21.92 -5.43
CA ALA A 207 -15.05 21.57 -6.66
C ALA A 207 -14.44 20.34 -7.38
N SER A 208 -13.33 19.77 -6.85
CA SER A 208 -12.66 18.61 -7.45
C SER A 208 -13.56 17.38 -7.49
N ASP A 209 -13.50 16.64 -8.59
CA ASP A 209 -14.18 15.38 -8.81
C ASP A 209 -13.20 14.21 -9.02
N GLY A 210 -13.73 12.99 -8.98
CA GLY A 210 -12.95 11.76 -9.12
C GLY A 210 -12.20 11.34 -7.86
N VAL A 211 -11.06 10.67 -8.04
CA VAL A 211 -10.28 10.13 -6.92
C VAL A 211 -9.30 11.16 -6.37
N ALA A 212 -9.34 11.37 -5.06
CA ALA A 212 -8.35 12.15 -4.31
C ALA A 212 -7.07 11.33 -4.06
N ALA A 213 -7.19 10.01 -3.98
CA ALA A 213 -6.06 9.10 -3.85
C ALA A 213 -6.38 7.71 -4.40
N VAL A 214 -5.34 6.96 -4.76
CA VAL A 214 -5.45 5.51 -5.03
C VAL A 214 -4.47 4.78 -4.13
N VAL A 215 -4.98 3.79 -3.42
CA VAL A 215 -4.19 2.94 -2.52
C VAL A 215 -4.08 1.55 -3.13
N VAL A 216 -2.85 1.10 -3.33
CA VAL A 216 -2.54 -0.29 -3.69
C VAL A 216 -2.23 -1.07 -2.42
N TYR A 217 -2.59 -2.35 -2.41
CA TYR A 217 -2.39 -3.16 -1.23
C TYR A 217 -2.10 -4.63 -1.51
N GLY A 218 -1.03 -5.14 -0.93
CA GLY A 218 -0.67 -6.57 -0.96
C GLY A 218 -1.27 -7.33 0.21
N LYS A 219 -1.66 -8.59 0.00
CA LYS A 219 -2.18 -9.49 1.04
C LYS A 219 -1.07 -10.46 1.45
N MET A 220 -0.93 -10.76 2.74
CA MET A 220 -0.09 -11.89 3.16
C MET A 220 -0.97 -13.12 3.39
N ASP A 221 -0.48 -14.28 2.95
CA ASP A 221 -1.12 -15.54 3.26
C ASP A 221 -0.68 -16.01 4.64
N GLU A 222 -1.65 -16.41 5.45
CA GLU A 222 -1.41 -17.02 6.77
C GLU A 222 -1.14 -18.52 6.64
N ALA A 223 -0.72 -19.00 5.46
CA ALA A 223 -0.40 -20.41 5.22
C ALA A 223 0.59 -20.86 6.29
N ALA A 224 0.05 -21.58 7.26
CA ALA A 224 0.79 -22.13 8.37
C ALA A 224 1.93 -22.97 7.80
N HIS A 225 3.03 -23.04 8.55
CA HIS A 225 3.83 -24.24 8.57
C HIS A 225 2.92 -25.41 9.01
N GLU A 226 2.03 -25.89 8.14
CA GLU A 226 1.67 -27.29 8.13
C GLU A 226 2.98 -28.00 7.80
N SER A 227 3.56 -28.50 8.88
CA SER A 227 4.80 -29.21 8.91
C SER A 227 4.75 -30.29 7.84
N GLU A 228 5.83 -30.46 7.09
CA GLU A 228 6.17 -31.76 6.54
C GLU A 228 6.34 -32.75 7.71
N ASN A 229 5.23 -33.21 8.28
CA ASN A 229 5.13 -34.46 9.02
C ASN A 229 4.38 -35.43 8.11
N GLY A 230 4.93 -35.63 6.91
CA GLY A 230 4.55 -36.70 6.01
C GLY A 230 5.42 -37.92 6.28
N GLU A 231 4.83 -38.89 6.97
CA GLU A 231 5.08 -40.33 6.78
C GLU A 231 6.50 -40.85 7.09
N ASN A 232 6.77 -41.09 8.38
CA ASN A 232 7.55 -42.28 8.73
C ASN A 232 6.59 -43.46 8.68
N GLU A 233 6.56 -44.16 7.54
CA GLU A 233 6.02 -45.51 7.44
C GLU A 233 6.69 -46.40 8.51
N GLU A 234 5.92 -46.83 9.51
CA GLU A 234 6.24 -48.03 10.27
C GLU A 234 6.20 -49.21 9.30
N VAL A 235 7.37 -49.65 8.85
CA VAL A 235 7.51 -50.94 8.16
C VAL A 235 7.32 -52.03 9.20
N GLU A 236 6.09 -52.52 9.32
CA GLU A 236 5.74 -53.73 10.07
C GLU A 236 6.36 -54.94 9.34
N LEU A 237 7.55 -55.36 9.77
CA LEU A 237 8.17 -56.61 9.32
C LEU A 237 7.46 -57.80 9.96
N THR A 238 6.43 -58.34 9.30
CA THR A 238 5.95 -59.70 9.55
C THR A 238 6.98 -60.69 9.04
N LEU A 239 7.79 -61.23 9.96
CA LEU A 239 8.61 -62.43 9.74
C LEU A 239 7.71 -63.67 9.88
N ASP A 240 7.21 -64.18 8.76
CA ASP A 240 6.66 -65.52 8.69
C ASP A 240 7.78 -66.57 8.80
N ALA A 241 7.64 -67.44 9.79
CA ALA A 241 8.49 -68.59 10.03
C ALA A 241 8.23 -69.70 9.00
N ASN A 242 9.31 -70.30 8.50
CA ASN A 242 9.36 -71.68 8.01
C ASN A 242 10.61 -72.34 8.58
#